data_AF-A0A5R9G3N9-F1
#
_entry.id   AF-A0A5R9G3N9-F1
#
_cell.length_a   1.000
_cell.length_b   1.000
_cell.length_c   1.000
_cell.angle_alpha   90.00
_cell.angle_beta   90.00
_cell.angle_gamma   90.00
#
_symmetry.space_group_name_H-M   'P 1'
#
loop_
_entity.id
_entity.type
_entity.pdbx_description
1 polymer ?
#
loop_
_entity_poly.entity_id
_entity_poly.type
_entity_poly.pdbx_seq_one_letter_code
_entity_poly.pdbx_strand_id
1 'polypeptide(L)' 'MQRQKKTDIVDFAAAFHRKYPRVWEKNKQRWDKIFPEVKTSVEVEAHIIRPGNVSAPGGMPREDYRRWISFTRQALD' A
#
# COMPACT_ATOMS: atom_id res chain seq x y z
N MET A 1 3.28 3.55 -15.76
CA MET A 1 4.58 2.92 -16.10
C MET A 1 4.44 1.90 -17.23
N GLN A 2 3.87 0.72 -17.00
CA GLN A 2 3.81 -0.40 -17.98
C GLN A 2 3.20 -0.06 -19.35
N ARG A 3 2.04 0.63 -19.41
CA ARG A 3 1.39 0.96 -20.70
C ARG A 3 1.91 2.25 -21.35
N GLN A 4 2.11 3.30 -20.56
CA GLN A 4 2.49 4.63 -21.07
C GLN A 4 3.99 4.74 -21.37
N LYS A 5 4.85 4.15 -20.53
CA LYS A 5 6.31 4.25 -20.68
C LYS A 5 6.94 2.96 -21.22
N LYS A 6 6.21 1.83 -21.19
CA LYS A 6 6.67 0.51 -21.65
C LYS A 6 8.00 0.06 -21.01
N THR A 7 8.28 0.54 -19.80
CA THR A 7 9.51 0.24 -19.06
C THR A 7 9.20 -0.70 -17.90
N ASP A 8 9.94 -1.80 -17.84
CA ASP A 8 9.85 -2.81 -16.79
C ASP A 8 10.78 -2.46 -15.61
N ILE A 9 10.36 -1.49 -14.80
CA ILE A 9 11.19 -0.93 -13.71
C ILE A 9 11.22 -1.84 -12.47
N VAL A 10 10.19 -2.67 -12.28
CA VAL A 10 10.01 -3.52 -11.11
C VAL A 10 10.30 -5.01 -11.40
N ASP A 11 10.95 -5.28 -12.55
CA ASP A 11 11.47 -6.59 -12.95
C ASP A 11 10.41 -7.70 -13.08
N PHE A 12 9.34 -7.41 -13.82
CA PHE A 12 8.35 -8.41 -14.22
C PHE A 12 8.99 -9.51 -15.09
N ALA A 13 10.00 -9.18 -15.90
CA ALA A 13 10.75 -10.11 -16.73
C ALA A 13 11.31 -11.28 -15.91
N ALA A 14 12.00 -11.02 -14.79
CA ALA A 14 12.56 -12.06 -13.95
C ALA A 14 11.48 -12.95 -13.31
N ALA A 15 10.41 -12.34 -12.79
CA ALA A 15 9.28 -13.09 -12.22
C ALA A 15 8.60 -13.98 -13.27
N PHE A 16 8.42 -13.45 -14.49
CA PHE A 16 7.84 -14.19 -15.61
C PHE A 16 8.75 -15.32 -16.07
N HIS A 17 10.07 -15.08 -16.21
CA HIS A 17 11.05 -16.09 -16.57
C HIS A 17 11.06 -17.25 -15.57
N ARG A 18 11.08 -16.94 -14.26
CA ARG A 18 11.05 -17.95 -13.20
C ARG A 18 9.80 -18.83 -13.26
N LYS A 19 8.64 -18.24 -13.57
CA LYS A 19 7.36 -18.96 -13.61
C LYS A 19 7.12 -19.69 -14.94
N TYR A 20 7.60 -19.15 -16.06
CA TYR A 20 7.32 -19.65 -17.41
C TYR A 20 8.57 -19.73 -18.30
N PRO A 21 9.60 -20.52 -17.93
CA PRO A 21 10.90 -20.48 -18.62
C PRO A 21 10.82 -20.85 -20.10
N ARG A 22 9.98 -21.82 -20.47
CA ARG A 22 9.79 -22.21 -21.89
C ARG A 22 9.10 -21.14 -22.73
N VAL A 23 8.21 -20.35 -22.12
CA VAL A 23 7.52 -19.24 -22.80
C VAL A 23 8.47 -18.05 -22.91
N TRP A 24 9.24 -17.80 -21.85
CA TRP A 24 10.27 -16.78 -21.83
C TRP A 24 11.29 -16.94 -22.96
N GLU A 25 11.85 -18.14 -23.14
CA GLU A 25 12.84 -18.40 -24.20
C GLU A 25 12.34 -18.03 -25.61
N LYS A 26 11.04 -18.23 -25.88
CA LYS A 26 10.42 -17.89 -27.17
C LYS A 26 10.14 -16.39 -27.34
N ASN A 27 10.14 -15.63 -26.25
CA ASN A 27 9.56 -14.28 -26.22
C ASN A 27 10.51 -13.21 -25.68
N LYS A 28 11.64 -13.58 -25.05
CA LYS A 28 12.58 -12.67 -24.40
C LYS A 28 13.09 -11.54 -25.30
N GLN A 29 13.27 -11.81 -26.59
CA GLN A 29 13.72 -10.81 -27.58
C GLN A 29 12.67 -9.74 -27.91
N ARG A 30 11.40 -9.99 -27.60
CA ARG A 30 10.26 -9.07 -27.85
C ARG A 30 9.51 -8.73 -26.57
N TRP A 31 10.19 -8.80 -25.43
CA TRP A 31 9.59 -8.56 -24.12
C TRP A 31 8.99 -7.16 -24.01
N ASP A 32 9.62 -6.17 -24.62
CA ASP A 32 9.16 -4.78 -24.74
C ASP A 32 7.74 -4.64 -25.35
N LYS A 33 7.35 -5.57 -26.22
CA LYS A 33 6.02 -5.61 -26.85
C LYS A 33 4.99 -6.35 -26.02
N ILE A 34 5.42 -7.42 -25.33
CA ILE A 34 4.52 -8.29 -24.55
C ILE A 34 4.23 -7.69 -23.18
N PHE A 35 5.24 -7.11 -22.54
CA PHE A 35 5.14 -6.56 -21.20
C PHE A 35 3.95 -5.61 -21.02
N PRO A 36 3.67 -4.64 -21.91
CA PRO A 36 2.52 -3.74 -21.79
C PRO A 36 1.14 -4.44 -21.75
N GLU A 37 1.05 -5.65 -22.29
CA GLU A 37 -0.19 -6.43 -22.40
C GLU A 37 -0.40 -7.38 -21.21
N VAL A 38 0.64 -7.62 -20.40
CA VAL A 38 0.55 -8.48 -19.22
C VAL A 38 -0.50 -7.93 -18.25
N LYS A 39 -1.53 -8.74 -17.98
CA LYS A 39 -2.55 -8.42 -16.98
C LYS A 39 -1.98 -8.63 -15.58
N THR A 40 -2.06 -7.60 -14.75
CA THR A 40 -1.57 -7.61 -13.36
C THR A 40 -2.76 -7.40 -12.43
N SER A 41 -2.84 -8.21 -11.37
CA SER A 41 -3.74 -7.98 -10.24
C SER A 41 -2.90 -7.58 -9.04
N VAL A 42 -3.36 -6.59 -8.28
CA VAL A 42 -2.71 -6.15 -7.05
C VAL A 42 -3.67 -6.42 -5.91
N GLU A 43 -3.26 -7.29 -5.00
CA GLU A 43 -3.96 -7.56 -3.76
C GLU A 43 -3.20 -6.87 -2.64
N VAL A 44 -3.91 -6.08 -1.83
CA VAL A 44 -3.33 -5.30 -0.74
C VAL A 44 -3.98 -5.72 0.55
N GLU A 45 -3.19 -6.34 1.42
CA GLU A 45 -3.55 -6.56 2.82
C GLU A 45 -2.81 -5.52 3.66
N ALA A 46 -3.57 -4.61 4.27
CA ALA A 46 -3.02 -3.54 5.10
C ALA A 46 -3.43 -3.75 6.56
N HIS A 47 -2.44 -3.71 7.46
CA HIS A 47 -2.67 -3.77 8.90
C HIS A 47 -2.38 -2.41 9.54
N ILE A 48 -3.37 -1.83 10.23
CA ILE A 48 -3.16 -0.65 11.07
C ILE A 48 -2.60 -1.12 12.41
N ILE A 49 -1.28 -0.98 12.58
CA ILE A 49 -0.58 -1.48 13.77
C ILE A 49 -0.75 -0.52 14.96
N ARG A 50 -0.92 0.79 14.72
CA ARG A 50 -1.11 1.80 15.78
C ARG A 50 -2.07 2.90 15.30
N PRO A 51 -2.99 3.39 16.15
CA PRO A 51 -3.89 4.50 15.83
C PRO A 51 -3.20 5.88 15.76
N GLY A 52 -1.85 5.94 15.82
CA GLY A 52 -1.11 7.17 16.05
C GLY A 52 -1.24 7.66 17.51
N ASN A 53 -0.36 8.58 17.92
CA ASN A 53 -0.48 9.23 19.24
C ASN A 53 -1.60 10.27 19.18
N VAL A 54 -2.78 9.90 19.64
CA VAL A 54 -3.90 10.80 19.82
C VAL A 54 -3.83 11.34 21.26
N SER A 55 -3.24 12.53 21.46
CA SER A 55 -3.14 13.16 22.79
C SER A 55 -4.47 13.76 23.28
N ALA A 56 -5.44 13.92 22.38
CA ALA A 56 -6.80 14.36 22.68
C ALA A 56 -7.76 13.73 21.65
N PRO A 57 -8.99 13.34 22.04
CA PRO A 57 -9.96 12.76 21.11
C PRO A 57 -10.16 13.68 19.91
N GLY A 58 -9.89 13.18 18.69
CA GLY A 58 -9.89 14.01 17.48
C GLY A 58 -11.24 14.65 17.12
N GLY A 59 -12.33 14.15 17.71
CA GLY A 59 -13.68 14.70 17.54
C GLY A 59 -14.17 15.58 18.69
N MET A 60 -13.35 15.85 19.71
CA MET A 60 -13.78 16.65 20.86
C MET A 60 -13.33 18.11 20.68
N PRO A 61 -14.26 19.08 20.65
CA PRO A 61 -13.93 20.50 20.72
C PRO A 61 -13.00 20.80 21.91
N ARG A 62 -12.06 21.75 21.76
CA ARG A 62 -11.03 22.04 22.79
C ARG A 62 -11.61 22.43 24.16
N GLU A 63 -12.81 23.01 24.18
CA GLU A 63 -13.53 23.38 25.39
C GLU A 63 -14.05 22.17 26.17
N ASP A 64 -14.58 21.18 25.47
CA ASP A 64 -15.06 19.93 26.05
C ASP A 64 -13.92 19.08 26.61
N TYR A 65 -12.72 19.15 26.00
CA TYR A 65 -11.54 18.46 26.50
C TYR A 65 -11.12 18.93 27.89
N ARG A 66 -11.16 20.25 28.14
CA ARG A 66 -10.84 20.82 29.46
C ARG A 66 -11.86 20.37 30.51
N ARG A 67 -13.14 20.35 30.14
CA ARG A 67 -14.23 19.89 31.00
C ARG A 67 -14.12 18.40 31.33
N TRP A 68 -13.76 17.58 30.35
CA TRP A 68 -13.54 16.14 30.52
C TRP A 68 -12.34 15.84 31.43
N ILE A 69 -11.23 16.56 31.30
CA ILE A 69 -10.08 16.43 32.22
C ILE A 69 -10.48 16.81 33.65
N SER A 70 -11.22 17.91 33.83
CA SER A 70 -11.65 18.32 35.18
C SER A 70 -12.59 17.29 35.83
N PHE A 71 -13.50 16.71 35.05
CA PHE A 71 -14.45 15.70 35.54
C PHE A 71 -13.75 14.39 35.91
N THR A 72 -12.84 13.90 35.06
CA THR A 72 -12.12 12.64 35.32
C THR A 72 -11.17 12.75 36.51
N ARG A 73 -10.58 13.93 36.75
CA ARG A 73 -9.76 14.17 37.95
C ARG A 73 -10.58 14.12 39.24
N GLN A 74 -11.78 14.72 39.23
CA GLN A 74 -12.66 14.76 40.39
C GLN A 74 -13.33 13.41 40.71
N ALA A 75 -13.42 12.50 39.74
CA ALA A 75 -14.00 11.16 39.93
C ALA A 75 -12.96 10.10 40.38
N LEU A 76 -11.68 10.45 40.38
CA LEU A 76 -10.57 9.60 40.85
C LEU A 76 -10.08 9.98 42.26
N ASP A 77 -10.58 11.08 42.81
CA ASP A 77 -10.44 11.50 44.21
C ASP A 77 -11.65 11.01 45.03
#